data_AF-A0A924UKB4-F1
#
_entry.id   AF-A0A924UKB4-F1
#
_cell.length_a   1.000
_cell.length_b   1.000
_cell.length_c   1.000
_cell.angle_alpha   90.00
_cell.angle_beta   90.00
_cell.angle_gamma   90.00
#
_symmetry.space_group_name_H-M   'P 1'
#
loop_
_entity.id
_entity.type
_entity.pdbx_description
1 polymer ?
#
loop_
_entity_poly.entity_id
_entity_poly.type
_entity_poly.pdbx_seq_one_letter_code
_entity_poly.pdbx_strand_id
1 'polypeptide(L)'
;MKQILFQKLISNLEELTKQYRLLLDCIRKEKELLVNTNVDKLNENNILKETILIKVKSVDSQRKNYAVELAQAVGADTREPRLLEIALKIGGPESDRLRSIHSTLEILTKRLVDINKENAAYAESALTNVNSAMENIKETLMGSQKTYQKKGAYQPSYDKAGHLVSKEA
;
A
#
# COMPACT_ATOMS: atom_id res chain seq x y z
N MET A 1 -33.04 10.00 -26.49
CA MET A 1 -32.89 10.02 -25.03
C MET A 1 -31.91 8.95 -24.53
N LYS A 2 -32.15 7.66 -24.81
CA LYS A 2 -31.25 6.53 -24.47
C LYS A 2 -29.78 6.76 -24.87
N GLN A 3 -29.53 7.21 -26.11
CA GLN A 3 -28.17 7.45 -26.61
C GLN A 3 -27.38 8.48 -25.78
N ILE A 4 -28.06 9.55 -25.33
CA ILE A 4 -27.43 10.62 -24.57
C ILE A 4 -27.03 10.12 -23.18
N LEU A 5 -27.92 9.37 -22.52
CA LEU A 5 -27.65 8.75 -21.22
C LEU A 5 -26.50 7.74 -21.32
N PHE A 6 -26.46 6.95 -22.40
CA PHE A 6 -25.37 6.03 -22.67
C PHE A 6 -24.02 6.75 -22.81
N GLN A 7 -23.94 7.79 -23.66
CA GLN A 7 -22.69 8.55 -23.82
C GLN A 7 -22.24 9.23 -22.52
N LYS A 8 -23.20 9.72 -21.72
CA LYS A 8 -22.93 10.32 -20.40
C LYS A 8 -22.31 9.30 -19.43
N LEU A 9 -22.87 8.09 -19.35
CA LEU A 9 -22.31 7.01 -18.53
C LEU A 9 -20.93 6.56 -19.04
N ILE A 10 -20.76 6.41 -20.35
CA ILE A 10 -19.50 5.99 -20.96
C ILE A 10 -18.39 7.00 -20.68
N SER A 11 -18.63 8.30 -20.91
CA SER A 11 -17.65 9.34 -20.62
C SER A 11 -17.23 9.34 -19.15
N ASN A 12 -18.20 9.16 -18.24
CA ASN A 12 -17.91 9.03 -16.81
C ASN A 12 -17.08 7.77 -16.47
N LEU A 13 -17.38 6.62 -17.09
CA LEU A 13 -16.61 5.39 -16.88
C LEU A 13 -15.19 5.46 -17.47
N GLU A 14 -15.01 6.12 -18.61
CA GLU A 14 -13.71 6.38 -19.21
C GLU A 14 -12.87 7.30 -18.29
N GLU A 15 -13.50 8.32 -17.72
CA GLU A 15 -12.86 9.18 -16.72
C GLU A 15 -12.51 8.37 -15.46
N LEU A 16 -13.41 7.53 -14.96
CA LEU A 16 -13.13 6.64 -13.82
C LEU A 16 -11.93 5.73 -14.13
N THR A 17 -11.87 5.17 -15.34
CA THR A 17 -10.75 4.33 -15.78
C THR A 17 -9.43 5.10 -15.78
N LYS A 18 -9.42 6.37 -16.21
CA LYS A 18 -8.23 7.23 -16.14
C LYS A 18 -7.79 7.43 -14.69
N GLN A 19 -8.72 7.75 -13.79
CA GLN A 19 -8.39 7.94 -12.37
C GLN A 19 -7.83 6.67 -11.72
N TYR A 20 -8.37 5.49 -12.05
CA TYR A 20 -7.81 4.21 -11.58
C TYR A 20 -6.40 3.94 -12.12
N ARG A 21 -6.09 4.33 -13.37
CA ARG A 21 -4.73 4.23 -13.92
C ARG A 21 -3.76 5.15 -13.19
N LEU A 22 -4.15 6.40 -12.96
CA LEU A 22 -3.34 7.36 -12.19
C LEU A 22 -3.09 6.86 -10.76
N LEU A 23 -4.10 6.28 -10.11
CA LEU A 23 -3.97 5.70 -8.79
C LEU A 23 -3.01 4.50 -8.79
N LEU A 24 -3.09 3.64 -9.82
CA LEU A 24 -2.19 2.51 -9.98
C LEU A 24 -0.73 2.96 -10.13
N ASP A 25 -0.47 4.01 -10.92
CA ASP A 25 0.87 4.56 -11.09
C ASP A 25 1.37 5.21 -9.79
N CYS A 26 0.50 5.89 -9.04
CA CYS A 26 0.82 6.47 -7.73
C CYS A 26 1.21 5.40 -6.70
N ILE A 27 0.48 4.28 -6.65
CA ILE A 27 0.79 3.16 -5.73
C ILE A 27 2.05 2.39 -6.17
N ARG A 28 2.33 2.28 -7.47
CA ARG A 28 3.61 1.75 -7.95
C ARG A 28 4.79 2.64 -7.54
N LYS A 29 4.65 3.95 -7.68
CA LYS A 29 5.65 4.91 -7.22
C LYS A 29 5.84 4.84 -5.70
N GLU A 30 4.76 4.64 -4.94
CA GLU A 30 4.84 4.42 -3.49
C GLU A 30 5.73 3.24 -3.13
N LYS A 31 5.61 2.12 -3.86
CA LYS A 31 6.48 0.95 -3.69
C LYS A 31 7.96 1.31 -3.85
N GLU A 32 8.31 2.02 -4.93
CA GLU A 32 9.68 2.45 -5.19
C GLU A 32 10.21 3.38 -4.09
N LEU A 33 9.36 4.28 -3.58
CA LEU A 33 9.74 5.23 -2.52
C LEU A 33 9.93 4.54 -1.16
N LEU A 34 9.11 3.53 -0.85
CA LEU A 34 9.26 2.68 0.34
C LEU A 34 10.57 1.89 0.30
N VAL A 35 10.92 1.30 -0.85
CA VAL A 35 12.19 0.57 -1.03
C VAL A 35 13.40 1.49 -0.91
N ASN A 36 13.30 2.72 -1.41
CA ASN A 36 14.38 3.70 -1.35
C ASN A 36 14.42 4.51 -0.03
N THR A 37 13.51 4.25 0.91
CA THR A 37 13.40 4.96 2.21
C THR A 37 13.37 6.49 2.08
N ASN A 38 12.73 7.02 1.02
CA ASN A 38 12.65 8.47 0.80
C ASN A 38 11.36 9.03 1.41
N VAL A 39 11.43 9.43 2.68
CA VAL A 39 10.27 9.85 3.48
C VAL A 39 9.60 11.12 2.93
N ASP A 40 10.38 12.11 2.49
CA ASP A 40 9.83 13.37 1.97
C ASP A 40 9.01 13.15 0.70
N LYS A 41 9.57 12.41 -0.26
CA LYS A 41 8.86 12.07 -1.50
C LYS A 41 7.68 11.12 -1.25
N LEU A 42 7.78 10.25 -0.24
CA LEU A 42 6.67 9.38 0.16
C LEU A 42 5.48 10.20 0.67
N ASN A 43 5.74 11.26 1.45
CA ASN A 43 4.70 12.18 1.91
C ASN A 43 4.05 12.94 0.75
N GLU A 44 4.83 13.48 -0.19
CA GLU A 44 4.30 14.10 -1.41
C GLU A 44 3.41 13.12 -2.21
N ASN A 45 3.86 11.87 -2.37
CA ASN A 45 3.10 10.85 -3.07
C ASN A 45 1.78 10.51 -2.33
N ASN A 46 1.75 10.53 -1.00
CA ASN A 46 0.53 10.34 -0.22
C ASN A 46 -0.47 11.48 -0.44
N ILE A 47 -0.03 12.73 -0.53
CA ILE A 47 -0.91 13.88 -0.84
C ILE A 47 -1.52 13.73 -2.23
N LEU A 48 -0.72 13.31 -3.22
CA LEU A 48 -1.21 13.01 -4.57
C LEU A 48 -2.23 11.86 -4.55
N LYS A 49 -1.95 10.79 -3.82
CA LYS A 49 -2.86 9.65 -3.64
C LYS A 49 -4.21 10.08 -3.08
N GLU A 50 -4.22 10.90 -2.03
CA GLU A 50 -5.47 11.40 -1.43
C GLU A 50 -6.28 12.24 -2.42
N THR A 51 -5.61 13.10 -3.18
CA THR A 51 -6.25 13.92 -4.23
C THR A 51 -6.93 13.04 -5.29
N ILE A 52 -6.24 11.99 -5.75
CA ILE A 52 -6.78 11.04 -6.72
C ILE A 52 -7.97 10.27 -6.11
N LEU A 53 -7.87 9.82 -4.86
CA LEU A 53 -8.95 9.09 -4.17
C LEU A 53 -10.22 9.94 -4.01
N ILE A 54 -10.08 11.22 -3.67
CA ILE A 54 -11.21 12.17 -3.63
C ILE A 54 -11.88 12.25 -5.01
N LYS A 55 -11.08 12.36 -6.08
CA LYS A 55 -11.62 12.40 -7.44
C LYS A 55 -12.31 11.10 -7.83
N VAL A 56 -11.73 9.94 -7.52
CA VAL A 56 -12.34 8.61 -7.75
C VAL A 56 -13.70 8.51 -7.07
N LYS A 57 -13.80 8.91 -5.79
CA LYS A 57 -15.07 8.90 -5.05
C LYS A 57 -16.14 9.78 -5.71
N SER A 58 -15.75 10.97 -6.17
CA SER A 58 -16.65 11.89 -6.87
C SER A 58 -17.16 11.30 -8.19
N VAL A 59 -16.26 10.77 -9.02
CA VAL A 59 -16.60 10.19 -10.33
C VAL A 59 -17.42 8.91 -10.17
N ASP A 60 -17.12 8.05 -9.19
CA ASP A 60 -17.92 6.84 -8.91
C ASP A 60 -19.34 7.17 -8.40
N SER A 61 -19.48 8.26 -7.63
CA SER A 61 -20.81 8.72 -7.21
C SER A 61 -21.66 9.15 -8.42
N GLN A 62 -21.05 9.86 -9.37
CA GLN A 62 -21.70 10.19 -10.64
C GLN A 62 -22.02 8.94 -11.48
N ARG A 63 -21.12 7.96 -11.52
CA ARG A 63 -21.34 6.67 -12.20
C ARG A 63 -22.63 6.02 -11.72
N LYS A 64 -22.84 5.95 -10.40
CA LYS A 64 -24.04 5.35 -9.81
C LYS A 64 -25.29 6.08 -10.29
N ASN A 65 -25.31 7.41 -10.25
CA ASN A 65 -26.44 8.20 -10.71
C ASN A 65 -26.74 7.96 -12.19
N TYR A 66 -25.72 7.98 -13.05
CA TYR A 66 -25.89 7.77 -14.50
C TYR A 66 -26.28 6.33 -14.84
N ALA A 67 -25.82 5.36 -14.05
CA ALA A 67 -26.23 3.97 -14.18
C ALA A 67 -27.71 3.78 -13.85
N VAL A 68 -28.24 4.45 -12.81
CA VAL A 68 -29.68 4.45 -12.49
C VAL A 68 -30.49 5.08 -13.62
N GLU A 69 -30.08 6.25 -14.12
CA GLU A 69 -30.75 6.93 -15.24
C GLU A 69 -30.82 6.03 -16.49
N LEU A 70 -29.70 5.37 -16.82
CA LEU A 70 -29.65 4.47 -17.97
C LEU A 70 -30.43 3.17 -17.72
N ALA A 71 -30.36 2.60 -16.52
CA ALA A 71 -31.12 1.40 -16.13
C ALA A 71 -32.63 1.63 -16.29
N GLN A 72 -33.12 2.79 -15.85
CA GLN A 72 -34.51 3.19 -16.03
C GLN A 72 -34.90 3.28 -17.51
N ALA A 73 -34.03 3.85 -18.34
CA ALA A 73 -34.27 4.01 -19.78
C ALA A 73 -34.26 2.68 -20.57
N VAL A 74 -33.66 1.61 -20.02
CA VAL A 74 -33.54 0.30 -20.69
C VAL A 74 -34.36 -0.81 -20.01
N GLY A 75 -35.08 -0.49 -18.93
CA GLY A 75 -35.86 -1.46 -18.16
C GLY A 75 -35.00 -2.49 -17.43
N ALA A 76 -33.84 -2.07 -16.91
CA ALA A 76 -33.01 -2.85 -15.98
C ALA A 76 -33.33 -2.49 -14.52
N ASP A 77 -32.76 -3.22 -13.56
CA ASP A 77 -32.91 -2.87 -12.14
C ASP A 77 -32.33 -1.48 -11.83
N THR A 78 -33.15 -0.62 -11.24
CA THR A 78 -32.78 0.74 -10.81
C THR A 78 -32.39 0.82 -9.35
N ARG A 79 -32.71 -0.18 -8.52
CA ARG A 79 -32.33 -0.23 -7.10
C ARG A 79 -30.86 -0.59 -6.96
N GLU A 80 -30.43 -1.62 -7.68
CA GLU A 80 -29.04 -2.06 -7.75
C GLU A 80 -28.56 -2.17 -9.20
N PRO A 81 -28.32 -1.04 -9.89
CA PRO A 81 -27.98 -1.06 -11.31
C PRO A 81 -26.62 -1.73 -11.54
N ARG A 82 -26.64 -2.92 -12.18
CA ARG A 82 -25.43 -3.66 -12.57
C ARG A 82 -25.05 -3.34 -14.01
N LEU A 83 -23.78 -2.98 -14.21
CA LEU A 83 -23.28 -2.59 -15.53
C LEU A 83 -23.45 -3.68 -16.60
N LEU A 84 -23.22 -4.94 -16.23
CA LEU A 84 -23.38 -6.09 -17.12
C LEU A 84 -24.84 -6.39 -17.47
N GLU A 85 -25.76 -6.11 -16.55
CA GLU A 85 -27.20 -6.26 -16.80
C GLU A 85 -27.70 -5.17 -17.75
N ILE A 86 -27.29 -3.92 -17.52
CA ILE A 86 -27.55 -2.80 -18.43
C ILE A 86 -26.99 -3.11 -19.82
N ALA A 87 -25.76 -3.64 -19.91
CA ALA A 87 -25.15 -4.05 -21.17
C ALA A 87 -25.97 -5.13 -21.88
N LEU A 88 -26.48 -6.13 -21.15
CA LEU A 88 -27.34 -7.19 -21.70
C LEU A 88 -28.64 -6.60 -22.30
N LYS A 89 -29.30 -5.69 -21.58
CA LYS A 89 -30.57 -5.06 -22.01
C LYS A 89 -30.40 -4.12 -23.19
N ILE A 90 -29.26 -3.44 -23.30
CA ILE A 90 -28.98 -2.55 -24.43
C ILE A 90 -28.70 -3.34 -25.71
N GLY A 91 -27.89 -4.39 -25.62
CA GLY A 91 -27.46 -5.21 -26.76
C GLY A 91 -26.50 -4.49 -27.72
N GLY A 92 -26.09 -5.19 -28.78
CA GLY A 92 -25.27 -4.63 -29.86
C GLY A 92 -23.91 -4.06 -29.44
N PRO A 93 -23.33 -3.14 -30.23
CA PRO A 93 -22.00 -2.59 -29.99
C PRO A 93 -21.85 -1.84 -28.65
N GLU A 94 -22.95 -1.28 -28.14
CA GLU A 94 -22.98 -0.59 -26.85
C GLU A 94 -22.78 -1.57 -25.68
N SER A 95 -23.31 -2.79 -25.81
CA SER A 95 -23.07 -3.89 -24.86
C SER A 95 -21.59 -4.24 -24.76
N ASP A 96 -20.94 -4.43 -25.92
CA ASP A 96 -19.53 -4.79 -25.99
C ASP A 96 -18.63 -3.71 -25.38
N ARG A 97 -18.96 -2.44 -25.61
CA ARG A 97 -18.23 -1.32 -25.02
C ARG A 97 -18.33 -1.30 -23.50
N LEU A 98 -19.52 -1.51 -22.93
CA LEU A 98 -19.71 -1.58 -21.47
C LEU A 98 -18.96 -2.78 -20.85
N ARG A 99 -19.00 -3.95 -21.51
CA ARG A 99 -18.27 -5.15 -21.07
C ARG A 99 -16.76 -4.95 -21.10
N SER A 100 -16.23 -4.30 -22.14
CA SER A 100 -14.80 -4.00 -22.27
C SER A 100 -14.31 -3.05 -21.17
N ILE A 101 -15.07 -1.98 -20.90
CA ILE A 101 -14.78 -1.04 -19.81
C ILE A 101 -14.86 -1.74 -18.45
N HIS A 102 -15.89 -2.56 -18.22
CA HIS A 102 -16.01 -3.34 -16.99
C HIS A 102 -14.79 -4.23 -16.74
N SER A 103 -14.38 -5.00 -17.75
CA SER A 103 -13.21 -5.88 -17.69
C SER A 103 -11.94 -5.09 -17.39
N THR A 104 -11.79 -3.91 -18.00
CA THR A 104 -10.65 -3.02 -17.75
C THR A 104 -10.62 -2.54 -16.29
N LEU A 105 -11.75 -2.08 -15.76
CA LEU A 105 -11.86 -1.62 -14.37
C LEU A 105 -11.61 -2.76 -13.38
N GLU A 106 -12.10 -3.97 -13.67
CA GLU A 106 -11.87 -5.16 -12.84
C GLU A 106 -10.38 -5.51 -12.75
N ILE A 107 -9.68 -5.55 -13.90
CA ILE A 107 -8.23 -5.80 -13.96
C ILE A 107 -7.46 -4.73 -13.19
N LEU A 108 -7.80 -3.45 -13.37
CA LEU A 108 -7.15 -2.34 -12.66
C LEU A 108 -7.37 -2.44 -11.16
N THR A 109 -8.60 -2.73 -10.71
CA THR A 109 -8.95 -2.88 -9.30
C THR A 109 -8.18 -4.02 -8.65
N LYS A 110 -8.12 -5.19 -9.31
CA LYS A 110 -7.36 -6.34 -8.81
C LYS A 110 -5.89 -6.00 -8.62
N ARG A 111 -5.25 -5.39 -9.63
CA ARG A 111 -3.85 -4.95 -9.56
C ARG A 111 -3.61 -3.92 -8.46
N LEU A 112 -4.53 -2.98 -8.27
CA LEU A 112 -4.46 -1.98 -7.20
C LEU A 112 -4.45 -2.64 -5.82
N VAL A 113 -5.37 -3.57 -5.58
CA VAL A 113 -5.46 -4.31 -4.32
C VAL A 113 -4.17 -5.10 -4.05
N ASP A 114 -3.65 -5.78 -5.08
CA ASP A 114 -2.45 -6.60 -4.94
C ASP A 114 -1.22 -5.74 -4.58
N ILE A 115 -0.95 -4.67 -5.33
CA ILE A 115 0.21 -3.79 -5.04
C ILE A 115 0.04 -3.06 -3.71
N ASN A 116 -1.18 -2.62 -3.36
CA ASN A 116 -1.41 -1.97 -2.07
C ASN A 116 -1.15 -2.90 -0.88
N LYS A 117 -1.47 -4.20 -1.01
CA LYS A 117 -1.12 -5.21 0.01
C LYS A 117 0.39 -5.40 0.13
N GLU A 118 1.11 -5.44 -1.00
CA GLU A 118 2.58 -5.49 -0.98
C GLU A 118 3.18 -4.26 -0.30
N ASN A 119 2.69 -3.06 -0.63
CA ASN A 119 3.17 -1.80 -0.03
C ASN A 119 2.91 -1.76 1.49
N ALA A 120 1.77 -2.25 1.94
CA ALA A 120 1.48 -2.37 3.36
C ALA A 120 2.49 -3.28 4.08
N ALA A 121 2.84 -4.42 3.48
CA ALA A 121 3.84 -5.33 4.02
C ALA A 121 5.25 -4.71 4.06
N TYR A 122 5.64 -3.94 3.05
CA TYR A 122 6.91 -3.21 3.05
C TYR A 122 6.96 -2.16 4.16
N ALA A 123 5.88 -1.38 4.33
CA ALA A 123 5.80 -0.38 5.38
C ALA A 123 5.85 -1.00 6.78
N GLU A 124 5.13 -2.10 7.02
CA GLU A 124 5.16 -2.84 8.28
C GLU A 124 6.55 -3.41 8.60
N SER A 125 7.23 -3.97 7.59
CA SER A 125 8.59 -4.49 7.73
C SER A 125 9.59 -3.37 8.06
N ALA A 126 9.46 -2.21 7.39
CA ALA A 126 10.30 -1.06 7.67
C ALA A 126 10.12 -0.55 9.12
N LEU A 127 8.88 -0.45 9.60
CA LEU A 127 8.58 -0.08 10.99
C LEU A 127 9.14 -1.08 12.00
N THR A 128 9.00 -2.38 11.73
CA THR A 128 9.54 -3.44 12.58
C THR A 128 11.05 -3.30 12.72
N ASN A 129 11.76 -3.12 11.60
CA ASN A 129 13.22 -2.95 11.60
C ASN A 129 13.67 -1.70 12.38
N VAL A 130 12.97 -0.57 12.21
CA VAL A 130 13.26 0.66 12.96
C VAL A 130 13.04 0.44 14.47
N ASN A 131 11.93 -0.17 14.86
CA ASN A 131 11.63 -0.45 16.27
C ASN A 131 12.66 -1.40 16.89
N SER A 132 13.06 -2.46 16.18
CA SER A 132 14.11 -3.37 16.63
C SER A 132 15.47 -2.66 16.76
N ALA A 133 15.84 -1.82 15.79
CA ALA A 133 17.06 -1.02 15.88
C ALA A 133 17.04 -0.07 17.08
N MET A 134 15.89 0.57 17.34
CA MET A 134 15.69 1.45 18.48
C MET A 134 15.79 0.71 19.83
N GLU A 135 15.19 -0.47 19.95
CA GLU A 135 15.32 -1.31 21.16
C GLU A 135 16.76 -1.78 21.36
N ASN A 136 17.48 -2.17 20.29
CA ASN A 136 18.90 -2.52 20.39
C ASN A 136 19.77 -1.33 20.84
N ILE A 137 19.51 -0.13 20.32
CA ILE A 137 20.20 1.10 20.75
C ILE A 137 19.90 1.37 22.22
N LYS A 138 18.63 1.28 22.63
CA LYS A 138 18.19 1.45 24.01
C LYS A 138 18.83 0.42 24.93
N GLU A 139 18.89 -0.85 24.55
CA GLU A 139 19.58 -1.91 25.30
C GLU A 139 21.08 -1.64 25.38
N THR A 140 21.72 -1.18 24.31
CA THR A 140 23.17 -0.85 24.33
C THR A 140 23.46 0.36 25.22
N LEU A 141 22.65 1.41 25.12
CA LEU A 141 22.82 2.65 25.89
C LEU A 141 22.41 2.48 27.37
N MET A 142 21.35 1.72 27.66
CA MET A 142 20.89 1.45 29.03
C MET A 142 21.60 0.26 29.68
N GLY A 143 22.13 -0.67 28.88
CA GLY A 143 22.89 -1.84 29.32
C GLY A 143 24.35 -1.55 29.70
N SER A 144 24.82 -0.33 29.46
CA SER A 144 26.16 0.14 29.87
C SER A 144 26.25 0.65 31.32
N GLN A 145 25.31 0.27 32.20
CA GLN A 145 25.49 0.33 33.67
C GLN A 145 26.17 -0.91 34.26
N LYS A 146 26.83 -1.74 33.45
CA LYS A 146 27.77 -2.78 33.94
C LYS A 146 29.19 -2.59 33.39
N THR A 147 29.66 -1.35 33.33
CA THR A 147 31.07 -1.06 33.08
C THR A 147 31.87 -1.40 34.33
N TYR A 148 32.68 -2.46 34.26
CA TYR A 148 33.70 -2.84 35.26
C TYR A 148 33.19 -3.06 36.70
N GLN A 149 32.52 -4.20 36.96
CA GLN A 149 32.56 -4.74 38.33
C GLN A 149 33.99 -5.22 38.61
N LYS A 150 34.78 -4.38 39.27
CA LYS A 150 36.07 -4.69 39.87
C LYS A 150 35.90 -5.81 40.91
N LYS A 151 35.83 -7.08 40.47
CA LYS A 151 36.04 -8.24 41.34
C LYS A 151 37.54 -8.49 41.49
N GLY A 152 38.21 -7.56 42.17
CA GLY A 152 39.49 -7.84 42.80
C GLY A 152 39.24 -8.64 44.08
N ALA A 153 39.06 -9.95 43.94
CA ALA A 153 39.21 -10.87 45.07
C ALA A 153 40.56 -11.54 44.89
N TYR A 154 41.56 -11.03 45.61
CA TYR A 154 42.83 -11.71 45.80
C TYR A 154 42.51 -13.03 46.51
N GLN A 155 42.62 -14.16 45.80
CA GLN A 155 42.65 -15.45 46.47
C GLN A 155 44.03 -15.57 47.14
N PRO A 156 44.12 -15.73 48.47
CA PRO A 156 45.35 -16.21 49.06
C PRO A 156 45.55 -17.66 48.62
N SER A 157 46.37 -17.85 47.59
CA SER A 157 46.96 -19.16 47.30
C SER A 157 47.81 -19.53 48.50
N TYR A 158 47.29 -20.41 49.36
CA TYR A 158 48.09 -21.09 50.37
C TYR A 158 49.07 -22.03 49.68
N ASP A 159 50.32 -21.92 50.09
CA ASP A 159 51.51 -22.58 49.59
C ASP A 159 51.34 -24.09 49.38
N LYS A 160 51.64 -24.54 48.16
CA LYS A 160 52.41 -25.77 47.99
C LYS A 160 53.58 -25.50 47.06
N ALA A 161 54.73 -25.33 47.71
CA ALA A 161 56.07 -25.73 47.29
C ALA A 161 56.57 -25.12 45.96
N GLY A 162 57.57 -24.26 46.12
CA GLY A 162 58.14 -23.48 45.04
C GLY A 162 58.91 -24.26 44.00
N HIS A 163 59.09 -23.61 42.86
CA HIS A 163 60.32 -23.71 42.08
C HIS A 163 60.81 -22.29 41.83
N LEU A 164 61.89 -21.95 42.54
CA LEU A 164 62.63 -20.71 42.37
C LEU A 164 63.30 -20.73 40.99
N VAL A 165 63.24 -19.59 40.33
CA VAL A 165 63.94 -19.29 39.08
C VAL A 165 65.46 -19.44 39.29
N SER A 166 66.13 -20.25 38.46
CA SER A 166 67.59 -20.16 38.27
C SER A 166 67.88 -19.12 37.19
N LYS A 167 68.68 -18.12 37.54
CA LYS A 167 69.22 -17.10 36.65
C LYS A 167 70.73 -17.30 36.61
N GLU A 168 71.28 -17.64 35.45
CA GLU A 168 72.71 -17.57 35.10
C GLU A 168 72.78 -17.42 33.58
N ALA A 169 73.70 -16.68 32.94
CA ALA A 169 74.53 -15.53 33.28
C ALA A 169 74.92 -14.92 31.91
#